data_AF-A0A4R9K618-F1
#
_entry.id   AF-A0A4R9K618-F1
#
_cell.length_a   1.000
_cell.length_b   1.000
_cell.length_c   1.000
_cell.angle_alpha   90.00
_cell.angle_beta   90.00
_cell.angle_gamma   90.00
#
_symmetry.space_group_name_H-M   'P 1'
#
loop_
_entity.id
_entity.type
_entity.pdbx_description
1 polymer ?
#
loop_
_entity_poly.entity_id
_entity_poly.type
_entity_poly.pdbx_seq_one_letter_code
_entity_poly.pdbx_strand_id
1 'polypeptide(L)'
;MQTLAQWPSPNDLNFLDRSETSSAIPNPDEYIQSILAWAKEKQAGEYFFVPLEEWPPREEYLSSLPSYPISNSEKVLGTSSLSYLLPPVLFGNKLCIWTTDGDGKSLTDSYFHVLEKIGKAEAQLSGFFGEEIQSILKIVWKEEEKHSVSYLLEKKLWGKKENGQRLSSPLSPESAFFVGSLTDIREITEYELNTETNSELEAAILRFLFKRTNSKYFSLLGALGKSGAQDRFVILPKTHFSFGLQLLLLFTVFAEAYEELVSLWIEERPQLKDALIKLEEWTHKESHPHSESGMYAIFEERIVRLLDKYSDRTDRFLLKRLEEEYFRSKKNLISYSTERKTEIEEKLIPDLLSQLDSHSKLKFPEDLQSEWEKIGKTLQDRLENLLSERKNLLIPSSEGDGKSPESWNILIGQRSD
;
A
#
# COMPACT_ATOMS: atom_id res chain seq x y z
N MET A 1 -17.25 23.28 3.29
CA MET A 1 -17.19 22.09 2.42
C MET A 1 -16.48 21.00 3.19
N GLN A 2 -17.06 19.79 3.29
CA GLN A 2 -16.32 18.64 3.81
C GLN A 2 -15.24 18.28 2.80
N THR A 3 -13.98 18.28 3.22
CA THR A 3 -12.80 17.95 2.39
C THR A 3 -12.34 16.51 2.57
N LEU A 4 -13.07 15.71 3.37
CA LEU A 4 -12.64 14.40 3.84
C LEU A 4 -13.64 13.29 3.44
N ALA A 5 -13.15 12.07 3.23
CA ALA A 5 -13.92 10.97 2.64
C ALA A 5 -14.70 10.15 3.70
N GLN A 6 -16.02 10.12 3.57
CA GLN A 6 -16.91 9.33 4.41
C GLN A 6 -17.31 8.01 3.75
N TRP A 7 -17.62 7.00 4.55
CA TRP A 7 -18.21 5.73 4.09
C TRP A 7 -19.08 5.18 5.22
N PRO A 8 -20.11 4.40 4.91
CA PRO A 8 -21.01 3.85 5.92
C PRO A 8 -20.30 2.77 6.74
N SER A 9 -20.55 2.75 8.05
CA SER A 9 -20.32 1.58 8.87
C SER A 9 -21.36 0.49 8.54
N PRO A 10 -21.13 -0.79 8.86
CA PRO A 10 -22.10 -1.84 8.61
C PRO A 10 -23.49 -1.56 9.20
N ASN A 11 -23.54 -0.87 10.36
CA ASN A 11 -24.79 -0.51 11.04
C ASN A 11 -25.49 0.71 10.44
N ASP A 12 -24.82 1.47 9.57
CA ASP A 12 -25.43 2.61 8.89
C ASP A 12 -26.28 2.16 7.67
N LEU A 13 -26.13 0.91 7.24
CA LEU A 13 -26.86 0.34 6.11
C LEU A 13 -28.00 -0.54 6.61
N ASN A 14 -29.22 -0.19 6.20
CA ASN A 14 -30.44 -0.90 6.56
C ASN A 14 -30.77 -1.92 5.48
N PHE A 15 -30.54 -3.20 5.79
CA PHE A 15 -31.00 -4.33 4.99
C PHE A 15 -32.22 -4.97 5.68
N LEU A 16 -33.19 -5.43 4.91
CA LEU A 16 -34.28 -6.26 5.39
C LEU A 16 -33.67 -7.56 5.95
N ASP A 17 -33.97 -7.86 7.22
CA ASP A 17 -33.47 -9.03 7.93
C ASP A 17 -33.63 -10.30 7.08
N ARG A 18 -32.52 -10.85 6.60
CA ARG A 18 -32.48 -12.16 5.95
C ARG A 18 -32.20 -13.23 6.98
N SER A 19 -33.20 -13.51 7.81
CA SER A 19 -33.31 -14.86 8.34
C SER A 19 -33.52 -15.80 7.15
N GLU A 20 -32.58 -16.73 6.91
CA GLU A 20 -32.76 -17.98 6.14
C GLU A 20 -32.36 -18.08 4.64
N THR A 21 -31.60 -17.16 4.03
CA THR A 21 -31.02 -17.42 2.69
C THR A 21 -29.49 -17.40 2.70
N SER A 22 -28.91 -18.53 2.30
CA SER A 22 -27.48 -18.88 2.27
C SER A 22 -26.58 -18.04 1.34
N SER A 23 -27.03 -16.89 0.84
CA SER A 23 -26.21 -15.98 0.04
C SER A 23 -25.83 -14.76 0.87
N ALA A 24 -24.55 -14.63 1.19
CA ALA A 24 -23.97 -13.50 1.94
C ALA A 24 -24.07 -12.14 1.21
N ILE A 25 -24.60 -12.11 -0.02
CA ILE A 25 -24.66 -10.92 -0.88
C ILE A 25 -26.05 -10.26 -0.80
N PRO A 26 -26.15 -8.96 -0.47
CA PRO A 26 -27.43 -8.24 -0.41
C PRO A 26 -28.04 -8.08 -1.81
N ASN A 27 -29.35 -7.79 -1.88
CA ASN A 27 -30.01 -7.52 -3.16
C ASN A 27 -29.45 -6.19 -3.70
N PRO A 28 -29.01 -6.12 -4.98
CA PRO A 28 -28.44 -4.90 -5.55
C PRO A 28 -29.34 -3.66 -5.42
N ASP A 29 -30.66 -3.81 -5.65
CA ASP A 29 -31.63 -2.72 -5.52
C ASP A 29 -31.70 -2.22 -4.07
N GLU A 30 -31.74 -3.16 -3.12
CA GLU A 30 -31.81 -2.89 -1.69
C GLU A 30 -30.54 -2.20 -1.17
N TYR A 31 -29.37 -2.68 -1.61
CA TYR A 31 -28.08 -2.10 -1.29
C TYR A 31 -27.96 -0.65 -1.79
N ILE A 32 -28.32 -0.39 -3.05
CA ILE A 32 -28.31 0.98 -3.59
C ILE A 32 -29.24 1.89 -2.79
N GLN A 33 -30.48 1.46 -2.52
CA GLN A 33 -31.42 2.29 -1.78
C GLN A 33 -30.92 2.62 -0.37
N SER A 34 -30.34 1.64 0.32
CA SER A 34 -29.76 1.87 1.65
C SER A 34 -28.59 2.86 1.60
N ILE A 35 -27.72 2.78 0.59
CA ILE A 35 -26.59 3.69 0.46
C ILE A 35 -27.06 5.10 0.10
N LEU A 36 -28.01 5.23 -0.82
CA LEU A 36 -28.55 6.53 -1.22
C LEU A 36 -29.26 7.21 -0.04
N ALA A 37 -29.97 6.44 0.79
CA ALA A 37 -30.57 6.94 2.03
C ALA A 37 -29.50 7.48 3.00
N TRP A 38 -28.46 6.68 3.27
CA TRP A 38 -27.33 7.10 4.10
C TRP A 38 -26.65 8.36 3.55
N ALA A 39 -26.35 8.39 2.24
CA ALA A 39 -25.67 9.52 1.61
C ALA A 39 -26.52 10.80 1.67
N LYS A 40 -27.85 10.67 1.53
CA LYS A 40 -28.79 11.79 1.67
C LYS A 40 -28.77 12.36 3.10
N GLU A 41 -28.72 11.52 4.12
CA GLU A 41 -28.56 11.97 5.51
C GLU A 41 -27.23 12.72 5.72
N LYS A 42 -26.18 12.32 5.01
CA LYS A 42 -24.88 12.99 4.98
C LYS A 42 -24.82 14.19 4.02
N GLN A 43 -25.95 14.66 3.50
CA GLN A 43 -26.06 15.83 2.62
C GLN A 43 -25.35 15.68 1.27
N ALA A 44 -25.20 14.45 0.77
CA ALA A 44 -24.75 14.23 -0.59
C ALA A 44 -25.80 14.78 -1.58
N GLY A 45 -25.33 15.42 -2.66
CA GLY A 45 -26.18 15.96 -3.71
C GLY A 45 -26.27 15.05 -4.94
N GLU A 46 -25.18 14.35 -5.25
CA GLU A 46 -25.06 13.52 -6.44
C GLU A 46 -24.30 12.22 -6.15
N TYR A 47 -24.52 11.21 -7.00
CA TYR A 47 -23.81 9.94 -6.97
C TYR A 47 -23.26 9.56 -8.34
N PHE A 48 -22.21 8.74 -8.33
CA PHE A 48 -21.45 8.26 -9.48
C PHE A 48 -21.27 6.75 -9.36
N PHE A 49 -21.35 6.05 -10.49
CA PHE A 49 -20.85 4.68 -10.57
C PHE A 49 -19.39 4.73 -11.01
N VAL A 50 -18.53 4.15 -10.19
CA VAL A 50 -17.08 4.14 -10.41
C VAL A 50 -16.64 2.70 -10.66
N PRO A 51 -16.10 2.39 -11.85
CA PRO A 51 -15.51 1.08 -12.12
C PRO A 51 -14.33 0.78 -11.20
N LEU A 52 -14.31 -0.40 -10.59
CA LEU A 52 -13.19 -0.84 -9.74
C LEU A 52 -11.88 -0.96 -10.51
N GLU A 53 -11.96 -1.27 -11.81
CA GLU A 53 -10.82 -1.38 -12.72
C GLU A 53 -9.99 -0.08 -12.76
N GLU A 54 -10.62 1.04 -12.41
CA GLU A 54 -10.01 2.36 -12.43
C GLU A 54 -9.58 2.85 -11.04
N TRP A 55 -9.74 2.05 -9.98
CA TRP A 55 -9.37 2.41 -8.61
C TRP A 55 -7.88 2.13 -8.29
N PRO A 56 -7.13 3.07 -7.65
CA PRO A 56 -7.55 4.44 -7.30
C PRO A 56 -7.65 5.35 -8.55
N PRO A 57 -8.73 6.15 -8.67
CA PRO A 57 -9.04 6.91 -9.86
C PRO A 57 -8.09 8.08 -9.99
N ARG A 58 -7.87 8.48 -11.23
CA ARG A 58 -7.27 9.79 -11.51
C ARG A 58 -8.30 10.84 -11.12
N GLU A 59 -7.88 11.93 -10.47
CA GLU A 59 -8.79 13.03 -10.10
C GLU A 59 -9.62 13.53 -11.29
N GLU A 60 -8.98 13.60 -12.45
CA GLU A 60 -9.58 13.97 -13.74
C GLU A 60 -10.71 13.01 -14.16
N TYR A 61 -10.59 11.72 -13.85
CA TYR A 61 -11.55 10.69 -14.24
C TYR A 61 -12.86 10.77 -13.46
N LEU A 62 -12.78 11.01 -12.14
CA LEU A 62 -13.99 11.22 -11.32
C LEU A 62 -14.84 12.37 -11.84
N SER A 63 -14.19 13.40 -12.41
CA SER A 63 -14.90 14.55 -12.97
C SER A 63 -15.59 14.29 -14.31
N SER A 64 -15.16 13.25 -15.04
CA SER A 64 -15.75 12.86 -16.33
C SER A 64 -16.84 11.81 -16.24
N LEU A 65 -17.01 11.18 -15.07
CA LEU A 65 -18.04 10.18 -14.86
C LEU A 65 -19.44 10.82 -14.88
N PRO A 66 -20.46 10.12 -15.43
CA PRO A 66 -21.84 10.56 -15.33
C PRO A 66 -22.26 10.73 -13.87
N SER A 67 -22.80 11.90 -13.53
CA SER A 67 -23.35 12.17 -12.20
C SER A 67 -24.87 12.09 -12.21
N TYR A 68 -25.43 11.54 -11.14
CA TYR A 68 -26.86 11.36 -10.96
C TYR A 68 -27.31 12.07 -9.69
N PRO A 69 -28.41 12.84 -9.73
CA PRO A 69 -28.91 13.53 -8.54
C PRO A 69 -29.53 12.52 -7.56
N ILE A 70 -29.17 12.62 -6.27
CA ILE A 70 -29.72 11.75 -5.23
C ILE A 70 -31.24 11.94 -5.06
N SER A 71 -31.76 13.12 -5.42
CA SER A 71 -33.20 13.41 -5.38
C SER A 71 -34.04 12.60 -6.37
N ASN A 72 -33.43 12.08 -7.45
CA ASN A 72 -34.11 11.26 -8.45
C ASN A 72 -33.55 9.83 -8.38
N SER A 73 -33.79 9.14 -7.26
CA SER A 73 -33.33 7.76 -7.01
C SER A 73 -34.08 6.68 -7.84
N GLU A 74 -34.58 7.04 -9.02
CA GLU A 74 -35.16 6.07 -9.95
C GLU A 74 -34.06 5.22 -10.58
N LYS A 75 -34.36 3.93 -10.76
CA LYS A 75 -33.44 2.84 -11.12
C LYS A 75 -32.52 3.19 -12.29
N VAL A 76 -31.30 3.61 -12.00
CA VAL A 76 -30.19 3.61 -12.96
C VAL A 76 -29.18 2.55 -12.53
N LEU A 77 -29.59 1.28 -12.57
CA LEU A 77 -28.61 0.21 -12.71
C LEU A 77 -28.42 0.02 -14.22
N GLY A 78 -27.26 0.40 -14.72
CA GLY A 78 -26.85 0.13 -16.10
C GLY A 78 -26.61 -1.37 -16.35
N THR A 79 -25.83 -1.69 -17.37
CA THR A 79 -25.41 -3.07 -17.66
C THR A 79 -24.31 -3.61 -16.72
N SER A 80 -23.62 -2.73 -15.97
CA SER A 80 -22.53 -3.11 -15.05
C SER A 80 -23.07 -3.61 -13.70
N SER A 81 -22.34 -4.55 -13.09
CA SER A 81 -22.70 -5.13 -11.79
C SER A 81 -22.14 -4.32 -10.63
N LEU A 82 -22.79 -4.34 -9.46
CA LEU A 82 -22.25 -3.69 -8.25
C LEU A 82 -21.09 -4.49 -7.67
N SER A 83 -20.06 -3.78 -7.21
CA SER A 83 -19.04 -4.38 -6.35
C SER A 83 -19.36 -4.15 -4.88
N TYR A 84 -19.19 -5.21 -4.09
CA TYR A 84 -19.29 -5.18 -2.63
C TYR A 84 -17.92 -5.27 -1.94
N LEU A 85 -16.82 -5.29 -2.71
CA LEU A 85 -15.47 -5.46 -2.17
C LEU A 85 -15.01 -4.25 -1.35
N LEU A 86 -15.44 -3.05 -1.74
CA LEU A 86 -15.13 -1.80 -1.06
C LEU A 86 -16.43 -1.14 -0.59
N PRO A 87 -16.43 -0.46 0.57
CA PRO A 87 -17.58 0.33 0.99
C PRO A 87 -17.73 1.58 0.09
N PRO A 88 -18.95 2.06 -0.18
CA PRO A 88 -19.17 3.26 -1.00
C PRO A 88 -18.55 4.49 -0.33
N VAL A 89 -18.04 5.42 -1.12
CA VAL A 89 -17.28 6.59 -0.61
C VAL A 89 -18.01 7.88 -0.92
N LEU A 90 -18.32 8.67 0.11
CA LEU A 90 -18.80 10.04 -0.01
C LEU A 90 -17.63 11.01 0.12
N PHE A 91 -17.34 11.76 -0.92
CA PHE A 91 -16.33 12.82 -0.92
C PHE A 91 -16.97 14.17 -1.24
N GLY A 92 -16.89 15.13 -0.31
CA GLY A 92 -17.60 16.40 -0.44
C GLY A 92 -19.12 16.19 -0.49
N ASN A 93 -19.75 16.51 -1.63
CA ASN A 93 -21.18 16.29 -1.88
C ASN A 93 -21.46 15.13 -2.85
N LYS A 94 -20.45 14.31 -3.15
CA LYS A 94 -20.45 13.28 -4.21
C LYS A 94 -20.30 11.88 -3.63
N LEU A 95 -21.25 11.00 -3.91
CA LEU A 95 -21.21 9.59 -3.53
C LEU A 95 -20.64 8.73 -4.67
N CYS A 96 -19.59 7.98 -4.41
CA CYS A 96 -19.03 6.96 -5.31
C CYS A 96 -19.56 5.58 -4.92
N ILE A 97 -20.20 4.91 -5.87
CA ILE A 97 -20.68 3.53 -5.77
C ILE A 97 -19.87 2.67 -6.73
N TRP A 98 -19.35 1.54 -6.26
CA TRP A 98 -18.45 0.71 -7.03
C TRP A 98 -19.19 -0.21 -8.00
N THR A 99 -18.73 -0.24 -9.24
CA THR A 99 -19.19 -1.19 -10.24
C THR A 99 -18.04 -2.09 -10.70
N THR A 100 -18.37 -3.27 -11.19
CA THR A 100 -17.46 -4.14 -11.92
C THR A 100 -18.03 -4.39 -13.32
N ASP A 101 -17.15 -4.46 -14.30
CA ASP A 101 -17.54 -4.80 -15.66
C ASP A 101 -17.52 -6.31 -15.86
N GLY A 102 -18.17 -7.08 -14.97
CA GLY A 102 -18.48 -8.50 -15.10
C GLY A 102 -17.31 -9.49 -15.17
N ASP A 103 -16.12 -9.04 -15.55
CA ASP A 103 -14.92 -9.84 -15.81
C ASP A 103 -13.94 -9.85 -14.62
N GLY A 104 -14.22 -9.11 -13.54
CA GLY A 104 -13.40 -9.10 -12.32
C GLY A 104 -11.95 -8.67 -12.55
N LYS A 105 -11.72 -7.72 -13.46
CA LYS A 105 -10.40 -7.37 -13.99
C LYS A 105 -9.69 -6.27 -13.22
N SER A 106 -10.05 -5.98 -11.96
CA SER A 106 -9.42 -4.90 -11.20
C SER A 106 -8.26 -5.33 -10.31
N LEU A 107 -7.46 -4.35 -9.88
CA LEU A 107 -6.45 -4.51 -8.82
C LEU A 107 -7.11 -4.95 -7.51
N THR A 108 -8.26 -4.35 -7.19
CA THR A 108 -9.07 -4.66 -6.01
C THR A 108 -9.53 -6.11 -6.01
N ASP A 109 -10.12 -6.59 -7.11
CA ASP A 109 -10.54 -8.00 -7.24
C ASP A 109 -9.36 -8.95 -7.01
N SER A 110 -8.22 -8.65 -7.64
CA SER A 110 -7.00 -9.44 -7.50
C SER A 110 -6.53 -9.50 -6.05
N TYR A 111 -6.60 -8.38 -5.32
CA TYR A 111 -6.24 -8.30 -3.91
C TYR A 111 -7.16 -9.13 -3.02
N PHE A 112 -8.47 -8.94 -3.15
CA PHE A 112 -9.44 -9.68 -2.32
C PHE A 112 -9.43 -11.18 -2.61
N HIS A 113 -9.14 -11.58 -3.85
CA HIS A 113 -8.97 -12.99 -4.19
C HIS A 113 -7.71 -13.60 -3.55
N VAL A 114 -6.60 -12.86 -3.48
CA VAL A 114 -5.40 -13.26 -2.71
C VAL A 114 -5.74 -13.42 -1.23
N LEU A 115 -6.50 -12.47 -0.65
CA LEU A 115 -6.96 -12.58 0.74
C LEU A 115 -7.87 -13.80 0.97
N GLU A 116 -8.75 -14.13 0.02
CA GLU A 116 -9.59 -15.33 0.08
C GLU A 116 -8.73 -16.62 0.13
N LYS A 117 -7.64 -16.67 -0.64
CA LYS A 117 -6.68 -17.80 -0.61
C LYS A 117 -5.97 -17.91 0.73
N ILE A 118 -5.58 -16.78 1.34
CA ILE A 118 -5.03 -16.76 2.69
C ILE A 118 -6.06 -17.28 3.70
N GLY A 119 -7.30 -16.77 3.65
CA GLY A 119 -8.38 -17.20 4.54
C GLY A 119 -8.70 -18.69 4.42
N LYS A 120 -8.65 -19.27 3.20
CA LYS A 120 -8.77 -20.72 2.99
C LYS A 120 -7.63 -21.50 3.65
N ALA A 121 -6.40 -21.02 3.54
CA ALA A 121 -5.25 -21.64 4.20
C ALA A 121 -5.35 -21.53 5.73
N GLU A 122 -5.76 -20.39 6.27
CA GLU A 122 -6.01 -20.20 7.71
C GLU A 122 -7.11 -21.14 8.23
N ALA A 123 -8.19 -21.34 7.46
CA ALA A 123 -9.24 -22.30 7.80
C ALA A 123 -8.74 -23.75 7.78
N GLN A 124 -7.87 -24.11 6.83
CA GLN A 124 -7.24 -25.43 6.77
C GLN A 124 -6.30 -25.66 7.96
N LEU A 125 -5.44 -24.69 8.27
CA LEU A 125 -4.57 -24.73 9.44
C LEU A 125 -5.41 -24.85 10.73
N SER A 126 -6.48 -24.07 10.86
CA SER A 126 -7.40 -24.16 12.01
C SER A 126 -7.96 -25.58 12.15
N GLY A 127 -8.38 -26.19 11.04
CA GLY A 127 -8.84 -27.57 11.00
C GLY A 127 -7.75 -28.58 11.38
N PHE A 128 -6.49 -28.32 11.02
CA PHE A 128 -5.36 -29.17 11.39
C PHE A 128 -5.02 -29.07 12.88
N PHE A 129 -4.99 -27.87 13.45
CA PHE A 129 -4.59 -27.63 14.83
C PHE A 129 -5.74 -27.83 15.84
N GLY A 130 -6.99 -27.82 15.38
CA GLY A 130 -8.16 -27.91 16.26
C GLY A 130 -8.42 -26.64 17.07
N GLU A 131 -7.81 -25.53 16.67
CA GLU A 131 -7.93 -24.20 17.28
C GLU A 131 -8.29 -23.19 16.19
N GLU A 132 -9.09 -22.18 16.53
CA GLU A 132 -9.41 -21.10 15.59
C GLU A 132 -8.19 -20.20 15.42
N ILE A 133 -7.60 -20.21 14.23
CA ILE A 133 -6.56 -19.27 13.84
C ILE A 133 -7.26 -18.04 13.27
N GLN A 134 -7.26 -16.94 14.02
CA GLN A 134 -7.78 -15.66 13.54
C GLN A 134 -6.75 -15.00 12.62
N SER A 135 -7.21 -14.12 11.72
CA SER A 135 -6.35 -13.42 10.74
C SER A 135 -5.10 -12.84 11.42
N ILE A 136 -3.97 -13.51 11.21
CA ILE A 136 -2.73 -13.27 11.96
C ILE A 136 -2.04 -11.99 11.45
N LEU A 137 -2.27 -11.66 10.17
CA LEU A 137 -1.64 -10.52 9.51
C LEU A 137 -2.47 -9.24 9.67
N LYS A 138 -2.13 -8.44 10.68
CA LYS A 138 -2.68 -7.08 10.85
C LYS A 138 -1.65 -6.04 10.42
N ILE A 139 -2.11 -4.89 9.93
CA ILE A 139 -1.26 -3.81 9.47
C ILE A 139 -1.35 -2.64 10.44
N VAL A 140 -0.20 -2.20 10.95
CA VAL A 140 -0.06 -0.94 11.67
C VAL A 140 0.80 -0.02 10.82
N TRP A 141 0.25 1.09 10.33
CA TRP A 141 1.05 2.06 9.59
C TRP A 141 1.24 3.35 10.37
N LYS A 142 2.28 4.10 9.96
CA LYS A 142 2.67 5.36 10.57
C LYS A 142 2.63 6.48 9.54
N GLU A 143 2.18 7.63 10.02
CA GLU A 143 2.08 8.88 9.25
C GLU A 143 2.85 9.99 9.99
N GLU A 144 3.53 10.88 9.24
CA GLU A 144 4.16 12.07 9.81
C GLU A 144 3.12 13.11 10.24
N GLU A 145 3.28 13.73 11.42
CA GLU A 145 2.27 14.65 11.97
C GLU A 145 2.08 15.94 11.15
N LYS A 146 3.04 16.26 10.26
CA LYS A 146 3.07 17.48 9.43
C LYS A 146 1.92 17.57 8.43
N HIS A 147 1.30 16.47 8.07
CA HIS A 147 0.16 16.47 7.15
C HIS A 147 -1.09 16.98 7.88
N SER A 148 -1.60 18.13 7.39
CA SER A 148 -2.80 18.80 7.91
C SER A 148 -4.09 18.00 7.68
N VAL A 149 -4.04 17.00 6.80
CA VAL A 149 -5.09 16.03 6.51
C VAL A 149 -4.52 14.66 6.85
N SER A 150 -5.20 13.89 7.70
CA SER A 150 -4.82 12.52 8.05
C SER A 150 -6.07 11.66 8.10
N TYR A 151 -6.10 10.60 7.28
CA TYR A 151 -7.21 9.67 7.21
C TYR A 151 -7.39 8.89 8.53
N LEU A 152 -6.30 8.61 9.25
CA LEU A 152 -6.37 7.98 10.57
C LEU A 152 -7.11 8.83 11.60
N LEU A 153 -6.89 10.15 11.58
CA LEU A 153 -7.57 11.09 12.48
C LEU A 153 -9.07 11.17 12.18
N GLU A 154 -9.43 11.25 10.90
CA GLU A 154 -10.83 11.32 10.47
C GLU A 154 -11.64 10.13 11.00
N LYS A 155 -11.09 8.93 10.91
CA LYS A 155 -11.81 7.69 11.22
C LYS A 155 -11.60 7.19 12.63
N LYS A 156 -10.88 7.95 13.46
CA LYS A 156 -10.46 7.51 14.81
C LYS A 156 -9.75 6.15 14.76
N LEU A 157 -9.09 5.85 13.64
CA LEU A 157 -8.25 4.67 13.45
C LEU A 157 -6.84 4.92 13.98
N TRP A 158 -6.59 6.04 14.66
CA TRP A 158 -5.32 6.32 15.32
C TRP A 158 -5.27 5.61 16.68
N GLY A 159 -4.21 4.84 16.92
CA GLY A 159 -4.00 4.12 18.16
C GLY A 159 -3.10 4.87 19.14
N LYS A 160 -2.09 5.60 18.64
CA LYS A 160 -1.10 6.28 19.48
C LYS A 160 -0.40 7.42 18.72
N LYS A 161 0.11 8.40 19.47
CA LYS A 161 1.10 9.38 19.00
C LYS A 161 2.46 9.11 19.64
N GLU A 162 3.52 9.09 18.84
CA GLU A 162 4.88 8.86 19.33
C GLU A 162 5.88 9.67 18.47
N ASN A 163 6.73 10.46 19.12
CA ASN A 163 7.83 11.20 18.45
C ASN A 163 7.41 12.03 17.21
N GLY A 164 6.24 12.65 17.22
CA GLY A 164 5.73 13.41 16.06
C GLY A 164 5.23 12.54 14.90
N GLN A 165 4.98 11.26 15.16
CA GLN A 165 4.33 10.32 14.25
C GLN A 165 3.00 9.85 14.83
N ARG A 166 2.04 9.58 13.94
CA ARG A 166 0.74 8.99 14.27
C ARG A 166 0.77 7.52 13.85
N LEU A 167 0.37 6.63 14.75
CA LEU A 167 0.29 5.20 14.49
C LEU A 167 -1.18 4.81 14.39
N SER A 168 -1.52 3.98 13.40
CA SER A 168 -2.85 3.38 13.31
C SER A 168 -3.08 2.37 14.45
N SER A 169 -4.33 2.16 14.84
CA SER A 169 -4.73 0.90 15.46
C SER A 169 -4.47 -0.25 14.48
N PRO A 170 -4.29 -1.51 14.95
CA PRO A 170 -4.12 -2.65 14.05
C PRO A 170 -5.30 -2.75 13.07
N LEU A 171 -5.01 -2.61 11.78
CA LEU A 171 -5.98 -2.68 10.69
C LEU A 171 -6.01 -4.09 10.12
N SER A 172 -7.19 -4.57 9.72
CA SER A 172 -7.28 -5.77 8.87
C SER A 172 -6.66 -5.48 7.49
N PRO A 173 -6.22 -6.51 6.74
CA PRO A 173 -5.71 -6.34 5.38
C PRO A 173 -6.68 -5.56 4.47
N GLU A 174 -7.98 -5.87 4.54
CA GLU A 174 -9.04 -5.19 3.76
C GLU A 174 -9.14 -3.71 4.13
N SER A 175 -9.13 -3.42 5.44
CA SER A 175 -9.22 -2.05 5.96
C SER A 175 -8.00 -1.23 5.53
N ALA A 176 -6.81 -1.84 5.59
CA ALA A 176 -5.57 -1.21 5.20
C ALA A 176 -5.52 -0.96 3.68
N PHE A 177 -5.95 -1.92 2.86
CA PHE A 177 -6.03 -1.74 1.41
C PHE A 177 -6.99 -0.61 1.03
N PHE A 178 -8.19 -0.61 1.61
CA PHE A 178 -9.20 0.39 1.31
C PHE A 178 -8.74 1.80 1.72
N VAL A 179 -8.36 1.99 2.99
CA VAL A 179 -7.94 3.29 3.48
C VAL A 179 -6.65 3.74 2.78
N GLY A 180 -5.69 2.84 2.57
CA GLY A 180 -4.44 3.17 1.90
C GLY A 180 -4.58 3.46 0.40
N SER A 181 -5.66 3.01 -0.23
CA SER A 181 -5.97 3.41 -1.62
C SER A 181 -6.57 4.82 -1.72
N LEU A 182 -7.05 5.38 -0.61
CA LEU A 182 -7.54 6.76 -0.51
C LEU A 182 -6.43 7.75 -0.14
N THR A 183 -5.33 7.24 0.43
CA THR A 183 -4.20 8.02 0.93
C THR A 183 -3.12 8.17 -0.14
N ASP A 184 -2.50 9.35 -0.25
CA ASP A 184 -1.25 9.47 -1.02
C ASP A 184 -0.17 8.66 -0.28
N ILE A 185 0.45 7.71 -0.98
CA ILE A 185 1.48 6.85 -0.39
C ILE A 185 2.62 7.63 0.27
N ARG A 186 2.88 8.87 -0.14
CA ARG A 186 3.87 9.76 0.49
C ARG A 186 3.55 10.13 1.93
N GLU A 187 2.29 10.03 2.33
CA GLU A 187 1.85 10.30 3.71
C GLU A 187 2.12 9.10 4.63
N ILE A 188 2.25 7.89 4.06
CA ILE A 188 2.55 6.66 4.79
C ILE A 188 4.08 6.53 4.88
N THR A 189 4.65 6.83 6.04
CA THR A 189 6.10 6.81 6.23
C THR A 189 6.64 5.40 6.39
N GLU A 190 5.91 4.55 7.10
CA GLU A 190 6.23 3.14 7.29
C GLU A 190 4.98 2.34 7.64
N TYR A 191 5.01 1.03 7.38
CA TYR A 191 4.02 0.12 7.92
C TYR A 191 4.66 -1.18 8.40
N GLU A 192 4.06 -1.76 9.43
CA GLU A 192 4.49 -2.97 10.09
C GLU A 192 3.35 -3.99 10.05
N LEU A 193 3.69 -5.24 9.74
CA LEU A 193 2.77 -6.35 9.97
C LEU A 193 2.85 -6.69 11.47
N ASN A 194 1.84 -6.25 12.21
CA ASN A 194 1.76 -6.37 13.67
C ASN A 194 1.76 -7.86 14.08
N THR A 195 2.48 -8.18 15.15
CA THR A 195 2.69 -9.53 15.67
C THR A 195 1.95 -9.79 16.98
N GLU A 196 0.95 -8.99 17.33
CA GLU A 196 0.07 -9.28 18.47
C GLU A 196 -0.76 -10.52 18.16
N THR A 197 -0.22 -11.68 18.56
CA THR A 197 -0.87 -12.98 18.45
C THR A 197 -1.57 -13.32 19.77
N ASN A 198 -2.70 -14.01 19.67
CA ASN A 198 -3.48 -14.42 20.83
C ASN A 198 -2.96 -15.74 21.44
N SER A 199 -2.12 -16.49 20.71
CA SER A 199 -1.55 -17.76 21.17
C SER A 199 -0.08 -17.94 20.77
N GLU A 200 0.60 -18.89 21.44
CA GLU A 200 1.96 -19.32 21.08
C GLU A 200 2.01 -20.00 19.71
N LEU A 201 0.93 -20.68 19.33
CA LEU A 201 0.78 -21.32 18.02
C LEU A 201 0.72 -20.27 16.90
N GLU A 202 -0.13 -19.25 17.05
CA GLU A 202 -0.20 -18.13 16.10
C GLU A 202 1.15 -17.41 15.99
N ALA A 203 1.87 -17.22 17.10
CA ALA A 203 3.20 -16.65 17.10
C ALA A 203 4.21 -17.50 16.30
N ALA A 204 4.15 -18.83 16.47
CA ALA A 204 5.02 -19.76 15.75
C ALA A 204 4.71 -19.78 14.24
N ILE A 205 3.43 -19.78 13.87
CA ILE A 205 2.99 -19.68 12.47
C ILE A 205 3.49 -18.37 11.86
N LEU A 206 3.30 -17.24 12.55
CA LEU A 206 3.74 -15.93 12.06
C LEU A 206 5.25 -15.86 11.84
N ARG A 207 6.04 -16.41 12.78
CA ARG A 207 7.50 -16.51 12.64
C ARG A 207 7.89 -17.36 11.43
N PHE A 208 7.22 -18.49 11.23
CA PHE A 208 7.43 -19.32 10.04
C PHE A 208 7.16 -18.51 8.78
N LEU A 209 6.00 -17.87 8.68
CA LEU A 209 5.60 -17.07 7.51
C LEU A 209 6.65 -15.98 7.23
N PHE A 210 7.00 -15.16 8.23
CA PHE A 210 7.98 -14.09 8.06
C PHE A 210 9.33 -14.61 7.60
N LYS A 211 9.84 -15.68 8.23
CA LYS A 211 11.15 -16.21 7.86
C LYS A 211 11.12 -16.84 6.47
N ARG A 212 10.04 -17.54 6.11
CA ARG A 212 9.84 -18.13 4.80
C ARG A 212 9.76 -17.07 3.70
N THR A 213 8.96 -16.03 3.89
CA THR A 213 8.85 -14.91 2.95
C THR A 213 10.18 -14.19 2.79
N ASN A 214 10.92 -13.98 3.89
CA ASN A 214 12.24 -13.35 3.85
C ASN A 214 13.25 -14.23 3.11
N SER A 215 13.29 -15.52 3.40
CA SER A 215 14.18 -16.50 2.76
C SER A 215 13.98 -16.54 1.25
N LYS A 216 12.71 -16.63 0.83
CA LYS A 216 12.32 -16.93 -0.54
C LYS A 216 12.17 -15.69 -1.43
N TYR A 217 11.85 -14.52 -0.86
CA TYR A 217 11.49 -13.27 -1.56
C TYR A 217 12.26 -12.03 -1.08
N PHE A 218 13.45 -12.20 -0.50
CA PHE A 218 14.25 -11.08 0.02
C PHE A 218 14.41 -9.89 -0.94
N SER A 219 14.82 -10.14 -2.20
CA SER A 219 15.02 -9.05 -3.17
C SER A 219 13.72 -8.31 -3.49
N LEU A 220 12.59 -9.03 -3.61
CA LEU A 220 11.26 -8.43 -3.80
C LEU A 220 10.86 -7.59 -2.59
N LEU A 221 11.00 -8.12 -1.38
CA LEU A 221 10.67 -7.39 -0.15
C LEU A 221 11.57 -6.15 0.01
N GLY A 222 12.85 -6.24 -0.34
CA GLY A 222 13.76 -5.10 -0.38
C GLY A 222 13.31 -4.04 -1.39
N ALA A 223 12.82 -4.45 -2.57
CA ALA A 223 12.26 -3.56 -3.58
C ALA A 223 10.96 -2.87 -3.10
N LEU A 224 10.14 -3.55 -2.29
CA LEU A 224 9.00 -2.95 -1.59
C LEU A 224 9.40 -2.01 -0.44
N GLY A 225 10.68 -2.00 -0.06
CA GLY A 225 11.23 -1.14 0.99
C GLY A 225 11.32 -1.79 2.37
N LYS A 226 11.27 -3.13 2.44
CA LYS A 226 11.64 -3.85 3.66
C LYS A 226 13.12 -3.60 3.98
N SER A 227 13.40 -3.00 5.12
CA SER A 227 14.77 -2.74 5.58
C SER A 227 15.26 -3.83 6.53
N GLY A 228 16.19 -4.67 6.08
CA GLY A 228 17.06 -5.52 6.90
C GLY A 228 16.39 -6.52 7.88
N ALA A 229 17.25 -7.29 8.56
CA ALA A 229 16.88 -8.35 9.51
C ALA A 229 16.44 -7.77 10.87
N GLN A 230 15.35 -7.02 10.88
CA GLN A 230 14.68 -6.69 12.14
C GLN A 230 13.81 -7.87 12.56
N ASP A 231 13.66 -8.09 13.87
CA ASP A 231 12.70 -9.06 14.44
C ASP A 231 11.25 -8.77 14.01
N ARG A 232 11.01 -7.55 13.51
CA ARG A 232 9.72 -7.05 13.03
C ARG A 232 9.65 -6.98 11.52
N PHE A 233 8.45 -7.17 10.98
CA PHE A 233 8.20 -7.08 9.55
C PHE A 233 7.79 -5.65 9.16
N VAL A 234 8.79 -4.76 9.09
CA VAL A 234 8.63 -3.34 8.77
C VAL A 234 8.94 -3.07 7.30
N ILE A 235 8.12 -2.25 6.65
CA ILE A 235 8.27 -1.80 5.26
C ILE A 235 8.22 -0.27 5.21
N LEU A 236 9.18 0.32 4.49
CA LEU A 236 9.22 1.72 4.11
C LEU A 236 8.69 1.86 2.67
N PRO A 237 7.39 2.13 2.46
CA PRO A 237 6.78 2.05 1.13
C PRO A 237 7.50 2.93 0.11
N LYS A 238 7.67 2.40 -1.11
CA LYS A 238 8.31 3.13 -2.21
C LYS A 238 7.28 3.93 -2.99
N THR A 239 7.57 5.18 -3.33
CA THR A 239 6.66 6.05 -4.10
C THR A 239 6.53 5.66 -5.59
N HIS A 240 7.15 4.56 -6.01
CA HIS A 240 7.07 4.03 -7.37
C HIS A 240 5.74 3.34 -7.69
N PHE A 241 5.08 2.80 -6.67
CA PHE A 241 3.81 2.10 -6.81
C PHE A 241 2.79 2.65 -5.84
N SER A 242 1.51 2.55 -6.19
CA SER A 242 0.41 2.79 -5.26
C SER A 242 0.49 1.85 -4.06
N PHE A 243 -0.05 2.29 -2.93
CA PHE A 243 0.00 1.50 -1.70
C PHE A 243 -0.78 0.18 -1.85
N GLY A 244 -1.94 0.23 -2.52
CA GLY A 244 -2.72 -0.98 -2.84
C GLY A 244 -1.95 -2.02 -3.65
N LEU A 245 -1.15 -1.60 -4.64
CA LEU A 245 -0.32 -2.52 -5.44
C LEU A 245 0.83 -3.12 -4.62
N GLN A 246 1.41 -2.35 -3.70
CA GLN A 246 2.42 -2.88 -2.77
C GLN A 246 1.82 -3.90 -1.80
N LEU A 247 0.62 -3.64 -1.28
CA LEU A 247 -0.11 -4.62 -0.47
C LEU A 247 -0.45 -5.87 -1.27
N LEU A 248 -0.88 -5.75 -2.53
CA LEU A 248 -1.10 -6.92 -3.38
C LEU A 248 0.15 -7.78 -3.53
N LEU A 249 1.29 -7.17 -3.89
CA LEU A 249 2.57 -7.88 -4.00
C LEU A 249 2.93 -8.58 -2.68
N LEU A 250 2.78 -7.86 -1.56
CA LEU A 250 3.10 -8.37 -0.24
C LEU A 250 2.22 -9.56 0.15
N PHE A 251 0.90 -9.43 0.05
CA PHE A 251 -0.03 -10.48 0.43
C PHE A 251 0.02 -11.68 -0.52
N THR A 252 0.42 -11.48 -1.78
CA THR A 252 0.69 -12.59 -2.71
C THR A 252 1.85 -13.46 -2.23
N VAL A 253 2.92 -12.82 -1.70
CA VAL A 253 4.05 -13.53 -1.07
C VAL A 253 3.61 -14.28 0.18
N PHE A 254 2.73 -13.69 1.00
CA PHE A 254 2.19 -14.37 2.17
C PHE A 254 1.26 -15.54 1.81
N ALA A 255 0.42 -15.39 0.79
CA ALA A 255 -0.44 -16.47 0.33
C ALA A 255 0.36 -17.73 -0.04
N GLU A 256 1.53 -17.55 -0.66
CA GLU A 256 2.42 -18.69 -0.93
C GLU A 256 3.03 -19.29 0.34
N ALA A 257 3.49 -18.47 1.27
CA ALA A 257 4.04 -18.98 2.53
C ALA A 257 2.99 -19.77 3.32
N TYR A 258 1.72 -19.34 3.30
CA TYR A 258 0.61 -20.07 3.89
C TYR A 258 0.35 -21.41 3.17
N GLU A 259 0.27 -21.41 1.84
CA GLU A 259 0.05 -22.63 1.06
C GLU A 259 1.18 -23.66 1.27
N GLU A 260 2.43 -23.20 1.34
CA GLU A 260 3.58 -24.06 1.64
C GLU A 260 3.52 -24.61 3.07
N LEU A 261 3.09 -23.82 4.05
CA LEU A 261 2.90 -24.30 5.43
C LEU A 261 1.84 -25.40 5.49
N VAL A 262 0.71 -25.19 4.83
CA VAL A 262 -0.37 -26.20 4.69
C VAL A 262 0.19 -27.46 4.04
N SER A 263 0.97 -27.31 2.97
CA SER A 263 1.55 -28.43 2.23
C SER A 263 2.52 -29.24 3.11
N LEU A 264 3.43 -28.58 3.82
CA LEU A 264 4.34 -29.23 4.77
C LEU A 264 3.59 -30.02 5.85
N TRP A 265 2.49 -29.46 6.36
CA TRP A 265 1.66 -30.12 7.35
C TRP A 265 1.01 -31.40 6.81
N ILE A 266 0.48 -31.34 5.59
CA ILE A 266 -0.14 -32.49 4.92
C ILE A 266 0.89 -33.58 4.60
N GLU A 267 2.10 -33.18 4.19
CA GLU A 267 3.18 -34.08 3.79
C GLU A 267 3.83 -34.79 4.99
N GLU A 268 4.25 -34.04 6.01
CA GLU A 268 4.93 -34.63 7.18
C GLU A 268 3.96 -35.25 8.20
N ARG A 269 2.68 -34.84 8.21
CA ARG A 269 1.63 -35.30 9.14
C ARG A 269 2.09 -35.37 10.61
N PRO A 270 2.62 -34.27 11.16
CA PRO A 270 3.07 -34.26 12.54
C PRO A 270 1.91 -34.50 13.52
N GLN A 271 2.22 -35.00 14.71
CA GLN A 271 1.22 -35.08 15.78
C GLN A 271 0.95 -33.66 16.32
N LEU A 272 -0.30 -33.37 16.66
CA LEU A 272 -0.73 -32.06 17.19
C LEU A 272 0.13 -31.56 18.36
N LYS A 273 0.49 -32.46 19.28
CA LYS A 273 1.31 -32.14 20.44
C LYS A 273 2.73 -31.64 20.08
N ASP A 274 3.21 -31.98 18.89
CA ASP A 274 4.53 -31.64 18.38
C ASP A 274 4.48 -30.42 17.42
N ALA A 275 3.32 -29.77 17.29
CA ALA A 275 3.09 -28.67 16.36
C ALA A 275 4.10 -27.52 16.50
N LEU A 276 4.31 -27.04 17.71
CA LEU A 276 5.23 -25.95 18.00
C LEU A 276 6.67 -26.33 17.64
N ILE A 277 7.09 -27.54 18.03
CA ILE A 277 8.43 -28.06 17.73
C ILE A 277 8.63 -28.14 16.22
N LYS A 278 7.62 -28.62 15.48
CA LYS A 278 7.68 -28.75 14.01
C LYS A 278 7.73 -27.40 13.30
N LEU A 279 6.91 -26.44 13.71
CA LEU A 279 6.96 -25.07 13.21
C LEU A 279 8.32 -24.44 13.46
N GLU A 280 8.91 -24.65 14.64
CA GLU A 280 10.27 -24.21 14.94
C GLU A 280 11.30 -24.91 14.05
N GLU A 281 11.27 -26.23 13.91
CA GLU A 281 12.16 -27.00 13.04
C GLU A 281 12.14 -26.47 11.60
N TRP A 282 10.96 -26.29 11.01
CA TRP A 282 10.81 -25.77 9.66
C TRP A 282 11.30 -24.33 9.56
N THR A 283 10.99 -23.49 10.54
CA THR A 283 11.50 -22.13 10.62
C THR A 283 13.03 -22.13 10.64
N HIS A 284 13.69 -23.01 11.41
CA HIS A 284 15.16 -23.07 11.49
C HIS A 284 15.83 -23.53 10.20
N LYS A 285 15.17 -24.40 9.40
CA LYS A 285 15.68 -24.88 8.11
C LYS A 285 15.74 -23.78 7.03
N GLU A 286 14.99 -22.70 7.18
CA GLU A 286 15.06 -21.55 6.27
C GLU A 286 16.43 -20.85 6.36
N SER A 287 17.12 -20.75 5.23
CA SER A 287 18.43 -20.10 5.10
C SER A 287 18.31 -18.62 4.76
N HIS A 288 19.35 -17.85 5.06
CA HIS A 288 19.40 -16.43 4.71
C HIS A 288 19.86 -16.26 3.25
N PRO A 289 19.11 -15.52 2.43
CA PRO A 289 19.45 -15.32 1.03
C PRO A 289 20.68 -14.42 0.88
N HIS A 290 21.45 -14.68 -0.18
CA HIS A 290 22.60 -13.89 -0.62
C HIS A 290 22.27 -13.27 -1.97
N SER A 291 21.31 -12.34 -2.02
CA SER A 291 20.96 -11.65 -3.27
C SER A 291 20.99 -10.14 -3.10
N GLU A 292 21.48 -9.47 -4.12
CA GLU A 292 21.45 -8.02 -4.22
C GLU A 292 19.98 -7.54 -4.32
N SER A 293 19.67 -6.47 -3.58
CA SER A 293 18.37 -5.84 -3.58
C SER A 293 18.31 -4.78 -4.67
N GLY A 294 17.28 -4.81 -5.51
CA GLY A 294 17.06 -3.80 -6.54
C GLY A 294 15.59 -3.73 -6.93
N MET A 295 15.16 -2.55 -7.37
CA MET A 295 13.76 -2.31 -7.77
C MET A 295 13.28 -3.27 -8.86
N TYR A 296 14.20 -3.75 -9.70
CA TYR A 296 13.90 -4.67 -10.79
C TYR A 296 13.48 -6.09 -10.34
N ALA A 297 13.70 -6.46 -9.07
CA ALA A 297 13.24 -7.74 -8.52
C ALA A 297 11.72 -7.92 -8.64
N ILE A 298 10.95 -6.82 -8.66
CA ILE A 298 9.49 -6.83 -8.81
C ILE A 298 9.05 -7.30 -10.20
N PHE A 299 9.90 -7.15 -11.21
CA PHE A 299 9.61 -7.53 -12.60
C PHE A 299 10.15 -8.90 -12.99
N GLU A 300 10.77 -9.63 -12.06
CA GLU A 300 11.25 -10.98 -12.35
C GLU A 300 10.07 -11.89 -12.71
N GLU A 301 10.24 -12.74 -13.73
CA GLU A 301 9.20 -13.67 -14.21
C GLU A 301 8.66 -14.56 -13.08
N ARG A 302 9.48 -14.88 -12.08
CA ARG A 302 9.05 -15.61 -10.89
C ARG A 302 8.00 -14.84 -10.08
N ILE A 303 8.16 -13.52 -9.93
CA ILE A 303 7.19 -12.66 -9.24
C ILE A 303 5.94 -12.48 -10.09
N VAL A 304 6.09 -12.34 -11.41
CA VAL A 304 4.94 -12.29 -12.34
C VAL A 304 4.10 -13.57 -12.23
N ARG A 305 4.73 -14.74 -12.27
CA ARG A 305 4.04 -16.03 -12.09
C ARG A 305 3.40 -16.18 -10.72
N LEU A 306 4.02 -15.60 -9.68
CA LEU A 306 3.46 -15.59 -8.34
C LEU A 306 2.14 -14.79 -8.33
N LEU A 307 2.16 -13.59 -8.88
CA LEU A 307 0.97 -12.75 -9.04
C LEU A 307 -0.11 -13.47 -9.84
N ASP A 308 0.24 -14.02 -10.99
CA ASP A 308 -0.67 -14.78 -11.85
C ASP A 308 -1.30 -15.97 -11.09
N LYS A 309 -0.49 -16.75 -10.35
CA LYS A 309 -0.96 -17.88 -9.54
C LYS A 309 -1.96 -17.46 -8.47
N TYR A 310 -1.65 -16.41 -7.71
CA TYR A 310 -2.48 -16.05 -6.55
C TYR A 310 -3.64 -15.13 -6.89
N SER A 311 -3.58 -14.39 -8.00
CA SER A 311 -4.72 -13.62 -8.52
C SER A 311 -5.67 -14.43 -9.39
N ASP A 312 -5.37 -15.71 -9.70
CA ASP A 312 -6.10 -16.54 -10.68
C ASP A 312 -6.18 -15.91 -12.08
N ARG A 313 -5.09 -15.23 -12.49
CA ARG A 313 -5.01 -14.54 -13.77
C ARG A 313 -3.84 -15.05 -14.60
N THR A 314 -4.06 -15.14 -15.91
CA THR A 314 -3.01 -15.49 -16.88
C THR A 314 -2.87 -14.46 -18.00
N ASP A 315 -3.63 -13.36 -17.93
CA ASP A 315 -3.70 -12.31 -18.95
C ASP A 315 -2.63 -11.21 -18.77
N ARG A 316 -1.71 -11.40 -17.80
CA ARG A 316 -0.61 -10.49 -17.48
C ARG A 316 -1.05 -9.06 -17.17
N PHE A 317 -2.29 -8.86 -16.74
CA PHE A 317 -2.79 -7.53 -16.36
C PHE A 317 -2.00 -6.89 -15.23
N LEU A 318 -1.67 -7.65 -14.18
CA LEU A 318 -0.92 -7.14 -13.03
C LEU A 318 0.49 -6.70 -13.43
N LEU A 319 1.12 -7.42 -14.37
CA LEU A 319 2.39 -6.99 -14.95
C LEU A 319 2.26 -5.67 -15.70
N LYS A 320 1.26 -5.53 -16.59
CA LYS A 320 1.02 -4.26 -17.29
C LYS A 320 0.78 -3.11 -16.31
N ARG A 321 0.01 -3.35 -15.25
CA ARG A 321 -0.26 -2.35 -14.22
C ARG A 321 1.02 -1.94 -13.45
N LEU A 322 1.88 -2.90 -13.11
CA LEU A 322 3.19 -2.63 -12.51
C LEU A 322 4.06 -1.76 -13.42
N GLU A 323 4.14 -2.10 -14.71
CA GLU A 323 4.89 -1.32 -15.69
C GLU A 323 4.34 0.10 -15.81
N GLU A 324 3.02 0.25 -15.94
CA GLU A 324 2.35 1.55 -16.04
C GLU A 324 2.63 2.46 -14.83
N GLU A 325 2.45 1.96 -13.60
CA GLU A 325 2.70 2.74 -12.38
C GLU A 325 4.19 3.10 -12.24
N TYR A 326 5.09 2.17 -12.56
CA TYR A 326 6.52 2.41 -12.51
C TYR A 326 6.97 3.49 -13.50
N PHE A 327 6.59 3.38 -14.78
CA PHE A 327 6.96 4.37 -15.80
C PHE A 327 6.37 5.75 -15.50
N ARG A 328 5.14 5.80 -15.00
CA ARG A 328 4.52 7.05 -14.58
C ARG A 328 5.27 7.69 -13.42
N SER A 329 5.57 6.92 -12.37
CA SER A 329 6.31 7.43 -11.22
C SER A 329 7.72 7.89 -11.63
N LYS A 330 8.42 7.11 -12.47
CA LYS A 330 9.72 7.49 -13.03
C LYS A 330 9.66 8.81 -13.79
N LYS A 331 8.66 9.01 -14.64
CA LYS A 331 8.45 10.28 -15.36
C LYS A 331 8.21 11.45 -14.41
N ASN A 332 7.37 11.27 -13.39
CA ASN A 332 7.08 12.31 -12.41
C ASN A 332 8.31 12.69 -11.59
N LEU A 333 9.10 11.69 -11.18
CA LEU A 333 10.36 11.91 -10.45
C LEU A 333 11.39 12.66 -11.29
N ILE A 334 11.51 12.33 -12.58
CA ILE A 334 12.39 13.05 -13.51
C ILE A 334 11.93 14.51 -13.68
N SER A 335 10.62 14.75 -13.85
CA SER A 335 10.06 16.11 -13.96
C SER A 335 10.36 16.92 -12.70
N TYR A 336 10.01 16.37 -11.54
CA TYR A 336 10.25 17.01 -10.23
C TYR A 336 11.73 17.29 -10.01
N SER A 337 12.61 16.32 -10.30
CA SER A 337 14.06 16.48 -10.18
C SER A 337 14.58 17.60 -11.07
N THR A 338 14.09 17.68 -12.31
CA THR A 338 14.47 18.73 -13.27
C THR A 338 14.01 20.10 -12.78
N GLU A 339 12.73 20.24 -12.43
CA GLU A 339 12.15 21.49 -11.92
C GLU A 339 12.84 21.96 -10.64
N ARG A 340 13.07 21.05 -9.69
CA ARG A 340 13.75 21.36 -8.42
C ARG A 340 15.21 21.75 -8.64
N LYS A 341 15.90 21.10 -9.58
CA LYS A 341 17.27 21.46 -9.95
C LYS A 341 17.32 22.87 -10.55
N THR A 342 16.40 23.20 -11.46
CA THR A 342 16.28 24.54 -12.03
C THR A 342 15.99 25.57 -10.94
N GLU A 343 15.08 25.30 -10.01
CA GLU A 343 14.80 26.21 -8.88
C GLU A 343 16.04 26.46 -8.01
N ILE A 344 16.81 25.41 -7.70
CA ILE A 344 18.04 25.53 -6.91
C ILE A 344 19.09 26.36 -7.66
N GLU A 345 19.30 26.08 -8.95
CA GLU A 345 20.35 26.70 -9.77
C GLU A 345 20.04 28.16 -10.13
N GLU A 346 18.78 28.47 -10.47
CA GLU A 346 18.42 29.79 -11.02
C GLU A 346 17.90 30.77 -9.97
N LYS A 347 17.39 30.28 -8.83
CA LYS A 347 16.77 31.12 -7.80
C LYS A 347 17.47 31.00 -6.45
N LEU A 348 17.51 29.81 -5.86
CA LEU A 348 17.90 29.66 -4.46
C LEU A 348 19.39 29.89 -4.22
N ILE A 349 20.28 29.33 -5.06
CA ILE A 349 21.73 29.55 -4.95
C ILE A 349 22.08 31.03 -5.21
N PRO A 350 21.62 31.67 -6.30
CA PRO A 350 21.87 33.09 -6.53
C PRO A 350 21.42 33.99 -5.38
N ASP A 351 20.22 33.76 -4.84
CA ASP A 351 19.68 34.51 -3.70
C ASP A 351 20.57 34.34 -2.44
N LEU A 352 20.99 33.11 -2.14
CA LEU A 352 21.87 32.81 -1.00
C LEU A 352 23.27 33.41 -1.17
N LEU A 353 23.83 33.38 -2.39
CA LEU A 353 25.11 34.01 -2.68
C LEU A 353 25.04 35.54 -2.53
N SER A 354 23.94 36.17 -2.95
CA SER A 354 23.68 37.60 -2.72
C SER A 354 23.58 37.94 -1.23
N GLN A 355 22.91 37.09 -0.45
CA GLN A 355 22.82 37.23 1.01
C GLN A 355 24.19 37.09 1.69
N LEU A 356 25.01 36.12 1.28
CA LEU A 356 26.37 35.93 1.78
C LEU A 356 27.29 37.10 1.42
N ASP A 357 27.20 37.60 0.18
CA ASP A 357 27.98 38.77 -0.26
C ASP A 357 27.58 40.02 0.55
N SER A 358 26.28 40.24 0.74
CA SER A 358 25.75 41.32 1.59
C SER A 358 26.20 41.18 3.06
N HIS A 359 26.20 39.96 3.59
CA HIS A 359 26.67 39.65 4.93
C HIS A 359 28.16 39.97 5.11
N SER A 360 28.99 39.63 4.12
CA SER A 360 30.44 39.86 4.16
C SER A 360 30.84 41.35 4.10
N LYS A 361 29.99 42.22 3.55
CA LYS A 361 30.26 43.65 3.34
C LYS A 361 29.96 44.51 4.57
N LEU A 362 29.19 44.02 5.54
CA LEU A 362 28.79 44.77 6.72
C LEU A 362 29.65 44.39 7.92
N LYS A 363 30.16 45.40 8.63
CA LYS A 363 30.85 45.23 9.92
C LYS A 363 29.96 45.74 11.04
N PHE A 364 29.76 44.90 12.05
CA PHE A 364 28.96 45.21 13.24
C PHE A 364 29.86 45.55 14.44
N PRO A 365 29.33 46.30 15.43
CA PRO A 365 30.00 46.52 16.71
C PRO A 365 30.32 45.19 17.42
N GLU A 366 31.35 45.17 18.27
CA GLU A 366 31.86 43.96 18.96
C GLU A 366 30.76 43.19 19.70
N ASP A 367 29.81 43.90 20.31
CA ASP A 367 28.70 43.31 21.06
C ASP A 367 27.73 42.47 20.21
N LEU A 368 27.64 42.74 18.90
CA LEU A 368 26.76 42.04 17.95
C LEU A 368 27.52 41.10 17.00
N GLN A 369 28.85 41.06 17.10
CA GLN A 369 29.70 40.32 16.18
C GLN A 369 29.45 38.80 16.25
N SER A 370 29.22 38.27 17.46
CA SER A 370 28.96 36.83 17.65
C SER A 370 27.62 36.35 17.04
N GLU A 371 26.58 37.19 17.07
CA GLU A 371 25.30 36.90 16.43
C GLU A 371 25.40 37.04 14.91
N TRP A 372 26.17 38.03 14.44
CA TRP A 372 26.45 38.23 13.02
C TRP A 372 27.20 37.03 12.42
N GLU A 373 28.22 36.51 13.09
CA GLU A 373 28.95 35.32 12.66
C GLU A 373 28.06 34.05 12.59
N LYS A 374 27.14 33.87 13.54
CA LYS A 374 26.16 32.77 13.52
C LYS A 374 25.25 32.83 12.29
N ILE A 375 24.81 34.03 11.89
CA ILE A 375 23.99 34.22 10.69
C ILE A 375 24.80 33.81 9.45
N GLY A 376 26.06 34.26 9.35
CA GLY A 376 26.95 33.89 8.24
C GLY A 376 27.14 32.39 8.12
N LYS A 377 27.38 31.71 9.25
CA LYS A 377 27.50 30.24 9.29
C LYS A 377 26.21 29.54 8.85
N THR A 378 25.05 30.02 9.29
CA THR A 378 23.75 29.47 8.88
C THR A 378 23.51 29.60 7.37
N LEU A 379 23.94 30.72 6.77
CA LEU A 379 23.86 30.92 5.32
C LEU A 379 24.81 29.99 4.56
N GLN A 380 26.02 29.75 5.08
CA GLN A 380 26.98 28.79 4.53
C GLN A 380 26.43 27.35 4.60
N ASP A 381 25.93 26.93 5.76
CA ASP A 381 25.33 25.60 5.94
C ASP A 381 24.14 25.39 4.99
N ARG A 382 23.31 26.42 4.79
CA ARG A 382 22.20 26.38 3.81
C ARG A 382 22.69 26.22 2.38
N LEU A 383 23.76 26.91 2.00
CA LEU A 383 24.36 26.79 0.67
C LEU A 383 24.94 25.39 0.45
N GLU A 384 25.67 24.85 1.42
CA GLU A 384 26.20 23.49 1.37
C GLU A 384 25.09 22.45 1.22
N ASN A 385 24.00 22.61 1.99
CA ASN A 385 22.82 21.75 1.87
C ASN A 385 22.21 21.80 0.46
N LEU A 386 22.01 22.99 -0.12
CA LEU A 386 21.48 23.10 -1.50
C LEU A 386 22.42 22.52 -2.55
N LEU A 387 23.73 22.69 -2.41
CA LEU A 387 24.71 22.10 -3.31
C LEU A 387 24.73 20.57 -3.21
N SER A 388 24.56 20.03 -2.00
CA SER A 388 24.40 18.59 -1.77
C SER A 388 23.10 18.06 -2.37
N GLU A 389 21.98 18.79 -2.21
CA GLU A 389 20.68 18.45 -2.79
C GLU A 389 20.79 18.41 -4.31
N ARG A 390 21.33 19.48 -4.94
CA ARG A 390 21.59 19.57 -6.37
C ARG A 390 22.36 18.37 -6.92
N LYS A 391 23.41 17.92 -6.21
CA LYS A 391 24.22 16.77 -6.61
C LYS A 391 23.44 15.46 -6.56
N ASN A 392 22.49 15.34 -5.63
CA ASN A 392 21.75 14.12 -5.35
C ASN A 392 20.42 14.02 -6.11
N LEU A 393 19.87 15.11 -6.65
CA LEU A 393 18.58 15.13 -7.36
C LEU A 393 18.51 14.18 -8.59
N LEU A 394 19.65 13.86 -9.22
CA LEU A 394 19.73 12.96 -10.38
C LEU A 394 20.23 11.55 -10.03
N ILE A 395 20.49 11.26 -8.77
CA ILE A 395 20.79 9.89 -8.32
C ILE A 395 19.44 9.30 -7.91
N PRO A 396 18.75 8.53 -8.77
CA PRO A 396 17.66 7.70 -8.26
C PRO A 396 18.27 6.84 -7.16
N SER A 397 17.87 7.07 -5.91
CA SER A 397 18.34 6.36 -4.72
C SER A 397 18.01 4.85 -4.73
N SER A 398 17.54 4.33 -5.86
CA SER A 398 17.11 2.95 -6.09
C SER A 398 17.69 2.32 -7.36
N GLU A 399 18.54 3.00 -8.15
CA GLU A 399 19.43 2.31 -9.10
C GLU A 399 20.61 1.73 -8.30
N GLY A 400 20.31 0.79 -7.41
CA GLY A 400 21.33 -0.18 -7.00
C GLY A 400 21.80 -0.94 -8.23
N ASP A 401 23.01 -1.51 -8.19
CA ASP A 401 23.69 -2.29 -9.24
C ASP A 401 22.92 -3.53 -9.78
N GLY A 402 21.60 -3.59 -9.56
CA GLY A 402 20.70 -4.57 -10.12
C GLY A 402 20.57 -4.43 -11.64
N LYS A 403 20.94 -5.50 -12.31
CA LYS A 403 20.66 -5.85 -13.71
C LYS A 403 19.35 -5.25 -14.24
N SER A 404 19.45 -4.50 -15.34
CA SER A 404 18.33 -3.85 -16.00
C SER A 404 17.33 -4.87 -16.60
N PRO A 405 16.06 -4.50 -16.84
CA PRO A 405 15.08 -5.38 -17.47
C PRO A 405 15.54 -5.96 -18.82
N GLU A 406 16.35 -5.20 -19.59
CA GLU A 406 16.89 -5.68 -20.86
C GLU A 406 17.87 -6.86 -20.67
N SER A 407 18.54 -6.96 -19.52
CA SER A 407 19.46 -8.06 -19.23
C SER A 407 18.75 -9.38 -18.86
N TRP A 408 17.46 -9.33 -18.53
CA TRP A 408 16.62 -10.53 -18.27
C TRP A 408 16.02 -11.13 -19.55
N ASN A 409 15.84 -10.31 -20.60
CA ASN A 409 15.42 -10.79 -21.92
C ASN A 409 16.48 -11.67 -22.62
N ILE A 410 17.72 -11.68 -22.13
CA ILE A 410 18.79 -12.55 -22.68
C ILE A 410 18.53 -14.04 -22.37
N LEU A 411 17.80 -14.36 -21.29
CA LEU A 411 17.46 -15.75 -20.94
C LEU A 411 16.29 -16.34 -21.75
N ILE A 412 15.53 -15.51 -22.46
CA ILE A 412 14.45 -15.98 -23.36
C ILE A 412 15.01 -16.23 -24.78
N GLY A 413 16.17 -15.67 -25.13
CA GLY A 413 16.78 -15.79 -26.46
C GLY A 413 17.78 -16.94 -26.68
N GLN A 414 18.13 -17.73 -25.67
CA GLN A 414 19.08 -18.86 -25.80
C GLN A 414 18.44 -20.25 -25.71
N ARG A 415 17.28 -20.42 -26.36
CA ARG A 415 16.76 -21.74 -26.75
C ARG A 415 16.47 -21.78 -28.25
N SER A 416 17.54 -21.76 -29.03
CA SER A 416 17.57 -22.28 -30.41
C SER A 416 18.99 -22.13 -30.94
N ASP A 417 19.80 -23.18 -30.73
CA ASP A 417 20.33 -24.03 -31.83
C ASP A 417 20.67 -25.41 -31.26
#